data_AF-A0A8D8W000-F1
#
_entry.id   AF-A0A8D8W000-F1
#
_cell.length_a   1.000
_cell.length_b   1.000
_cell.length_c   1.000
_cell.angle_alpha   90.00
_cell.angle_beta   90.00
_cell.angle_gamma   90.00
#
_symmetry.space_group_name_H-M   'P 1'
#
loop_
_entity.id
_entity.type
_entity.pdbx_description
1 polymer ?
#
loop_
_entity_poly.entity_id
_entity_poly.type
_entity_poly.pdbx_seq_one_letter_code
_entity_poly.pdbx_strand_id
1 'polypeptide(L)'
;MGTVTMTAIPLVVAHLLGQYTILCNFIEKLGKDEQSREFYIYYEDLKTNKFILTKKPLRGDRRRRYEQSVFRQVIRFHQELIQFQHEFYQLYSTNMFIKIFFSNIIFSLFLYQLTLTSPSSISSALRYYKLVAEFVFFGYQHFFLCNSSDLLDNCNGNILRAVRNSAWMTCSSRTRKDLCFLVRRVQRPNHLRFYQGAVLSRDYFRRVFRVSYGFVNFLRFKDNRRSK
;
A
#
# COMPACT_ATOMS: atom_id res chain seq x y z
N MET A 1 23.99 1.55 5.29
CA MET A 1 22.72 2.27 5.50
C MET A 1 21.62 1.95 4.48
N GLY A 2 21.91 1.75 3.19
CA GLY A 2 20.87 1.56 2.15
C GLY A 2 20.13 0.21 2.08
N THR A 3 20.43 -0.78 2.92
CA THR A 3 19.70 -2.06 3.04
C THR A 3 18.65 -2.02 4.16
N VAL A 4 18.96 -1.33 5.27
CA VAL A 4 18.06 -1.13 6.42
C VAL A 4 16.80 -0.33 6.03
N THR A 5 16.95 0.62 5.11
CA THR A 5 15.82 1.42 4.59
C THR A 5 14.83 0.60 3.75
N MET A 6 15.27 -0.51 3.14
CA MET A 6 14.42 -1.32 2.24
C MET A 6 13.55 -2.32 3.01
N THR A 7 14.04 -2.85 4.14
CA THR A 7 13.21 -3.67 5.04
C THR A 7 12.19 -2.84 5.80
N ALA A 8 12.51 -1.56 6.05
CA ALA A 8 11.60 -0.64 6.73
C ALA A 8 10.36 -0.28 5.90
N ILE A 9 10.47 -0.15 4.57
CA ILE A 9 9.32 0.28 3.73
C ILE A 9 8.14 -0.72 3.82
N PRO A 10 8.31 -2.04 3.62
CA PRO A 10 7.22 -3.00 3.79
C PRO A 10 6.67 -3.01 5.22
N LEU A 11 7.51 -2.83 6.24
CA LEU A 11 7.08 -2.79 7.64
C LEU A 11 6.19 -1.57 7.92
N VAL A 12 6.60 -0.39 7.48
CA VAL A 12 5.83 0.85 7.61
C VAL A 12 4.53 0.76 6.83
N VAL A 13 4.55 0.18 5.63
CA VAL A 13 3.36 -0.03 4.81
C VAL A 13 2.41 -1.04 5.45
N ALA A 14 2.93 -2.11 6.06
CA ALA A 14 2.12 -3.06 6.81
C ALA A 14 1.47 -2.41 8.03
N HIS A 15 2.21 -1.57 8.76
CA HIS A 15 1.65 -0.79 9.87
C HIS A 15 0.54 0.15 9.37
N LEU A 16 0.79 0.90 8.28
CA LEU A 16 -0.22 1.77 7.67
C LEU A 16 -1.47 0.99 7.26
N LEU A 17 -1.31 -0.18 6.64
CA LEU A 17 -2.42 -1.06 6.25
C LEU A 17 -3.25 -1.47 7.47
N GLY A 18 -2.60 -1.79 8.59
CA GLY A 18 -3.28 -2.06 9.86
C GLY A 18 -4.14 -0.87 10.30
N GLN A 19 -3.57 0.33 10.30
CA GLN A 19 -4.28 1.55 10.67
C GLN A 19 -5.45 1.88 9.73
N TYR A 20 -5.28 1.68 8.42
CA TYR A 20 -6.36 1.80 7.43
C TYR A 20 -7.48 0.78 7.65
N THR A 21 -7.14 -0.44 8.06
CA THR A 21 -8.13 -1.49 8.39
C THR A 21 -8.96 -1.10 9.61
N ILE A 22 -8.31 -0.56 10.65
CA ILE A 22 -8.99 -0.02 11.83
C ILE A 22 -9.94 1.12 11.44
N LEU A 23 -9.48 2.05 10.59
CA LEU A 23 -10.31 3.12 10.05
C LEU A 23 -11.53 2.56 9.28
N CYS A 24 -11.34 1.54 8.44
CA CYS A 24 -12.42 0.89 7.69
C CYS A 24 -13.46 0.27 8.64
N ASN A 25 -13.02 -0.44 9.69
CA ASN A 25 -13.92 -1.02 10.69
C ASN A 25 -14.78 0.06 11.37
N PHE A 26 -14.20 1.22 11.68
CA PHE A 26 -14.97 2.34 12.25
C PHE A 26 -15.96 2.95 11.28
N ILE A 27 -15.59 3.05 10.00
CA ILE A 27 -16.49 3.54 8.96
C ILE A 27 -17.66 2.57 8.77
N GLU A 28 -17.41 1.26 8.77
CA GLU A 28 -18.46 0.25 8.59
C GLU A 28 -19.48 0.21 9.74
N LYS A 29 -19.06 0.63 10.94
CA LYS A 29 -19.93 0.81 12.11
C LYS A 29 -20.78 2.09 12.06
N LEU A 30 -20.50 3.05 11.15
CA LEU A 30 -21.30 4.26 11.04
C LEU A 30 -22.76 3.93 10.66
N GLY A 31 -23.69 4.53 11.42
CA GLY A 31 -25.13 4.40 11.22
C GLY A 31 -25.73 3.07 11.70
N LYS A 32 -24.91 2.13 12.17
CA LYS A 32 -25.37 0.88 12.78
C LYS A 32 -25.48 1.07 14.30
N ASP A 33 -26.62 0.70 14.86
CA ASP A 33 -26.75 0.60 16.31
C ASP A 33 -26.15 -0.74 16.74
N GLU A 34 -24.98 -0.71 17.39
CA GLU A 34 -24.30 -1.91 17.85
C GLU A 34 -24.92 -2.35 19.19
N GLN A 35 -25.68 -3.45 19.17
CA GLN A 35 -26.41 -3.97 20.33
C GLN A 35 -25.72 -5.24 20.87
N SER A 36 -25.41 -5.25 22.16
CA SER A 36 -24.95 -6.43 22.89
C SER A 36 -26.00 -6.83 23.92
N ARG A 37 -26.73 -7.93 23.64
CA ARG A 37 -27.82 -8.53 24.43
C ARG A 37 -28.88 -7.52 24.91
N GLU A 38 -28.59 -6.71 25.93
CA GLU A 38 -29.49 -5.70 26.53
C GLU A 38 -29.03 -4.23 26.37
N PHE A 39 -27.82 -3.97 25.86
CA PHE A 39 -27.23 -2.64 25.84
C PHE A 39 -26.81 -2.20 24.43
N TYR A 40 -26.95 -0.91 24.15
CA TYR A 40 -26.40 -0.21 22.99
C TYR A 40 -25.01 0.32 23.31
N ILE A 41 -24.05 0.06 22.42
CA ILE A 41 -22.64 0.47 22.54
C ILE A 41 -22.43 1.77 21.76
N TYR A 42 -21.92 2.79 22.43
CA TYR A 42 -21.59 4.08 21.81
C TYR A 42 -20.13 4.46 22.13
N TYR A 43 -19.30 4.66 21.11
CA TYR A 43 -17.88 4.98 21.27
C TYR A 43 -17.66 6.48 21.50
N GLU A 44 -17.08 6.85 22.65
CA GLU A 44 -16.65 8.23 22.90
C GLU A 44 -15.39 8.59 22.13
N ASP A 45 -14.43 7.67 22.13
CA ASP A 45 -13.14 7.84 21.47
C ASP A 45 -12.71 6.54 20.80
N LEU A 46 -12.56 6.63 19.48
CA LEU A 46 -12.19 5.52 18.61
C LEU A 46 -10.71 5.14 18.79
N LYS A 47 -9.83 6.06 19.19
CA LYS A 47 -8.40 5.78 19.36
C LYS A 47 -8.13 5.02 20.66
N THR A 48 -8.84 5.36 21.73
CA THR A 48 -8.70 4.72 23.05
C THR A 48 -9.68 3.57 23.26
N ASN A 49 -10.51 3.27 22.25
CA ASN A 49 -11.57 2.26 22.30
C ASN A 49 -12.52 2.44 23.50
N LYS A 50 -12.73 3.69 23.94
CA LYS A 50 -13.58 4.02 25.07
C LYS A 50 -15.04 4.06 24.62
N PHE A 51 -15.91 3.31 25.29
CA PHE A 51 -17.32 3.22 24.95
C PHE A 51 -18.23 3.38 26.18
N ILE A 52 -19.47 3.79 25.91
CA ILE A 52 -20.56 3.88 26.86
C ILE A 52 -21.60 2.83 26.49
N LEU A 53 -22.11 2.13 27.51
CA LEU A 53 -23.24 1.22 27.40
C LEU A 53 -24.52 1.93 27.83
N THR A 54 -25.56 1.86 27.02
CA THR A 54 -26.86 2.46 27.34
C THR A 54 -27.99 1.46 27.11
N LYS A 55 -29.02 1.45 27.96
CA LYS A 55 -30.17 0.54 27.81
C LYS A 55 -31.15 0.95 26.70
N LYS A 56 -31.06 2.20 26.22
CA LYS A 56 -31.97 2.76 25.22
C LYS A 56 -31.16 3.39 24.09
N PRO A 57 -31.63 3.32 22.84
CA PRO A 57 -30.92 3.92 21.73
C PRO A 57 -30.90 5.44 21.85
N LEU A 58 -29.81 6.07 21.40
CA LEU A 58 -29.75 7.51 21.26
C LEU A 58 -30.81 7.97 20.25
N ARG A 59 -31.62 8.96 20.62
CA ARG A 59 -32.66 9.55 19.76
C ARG A 59 -32.51 11.07 19.67
N GLY A 60 -33.00 11.62 18.55
CA GLY A 60 -33.00 13.06 18.29
C GLY A 60 -31.61 13.66 18.22
N ASP A 61 -31.40 14.80 18.88
CA ASP A 61 -30.15 15.54 18.82
C ASP A 61 -28.96 14.83 19.46
N ARG A 62 -29.17 13.97 20.46
CA ARG A 62 -28.08 13.20 21.09
C ARG A 62 -27.42 12.25 20.09
N ARG A 63 -28.23 11.56 19.29
CA ARG A 63 -27.73 10.69 18.20
C ARG A 63 -26.98 11.50 17.14
N ARG A 64 -27.52 12.64 16.74
CA ARG A 64 -26.88 13.51 15.74
C ARG A 64 -25.52 14.04 16.22
N ARG A 65 -25.40 14.42 17.50
CA ARG A 65 -24.13 14.88 18.09
C ARG A 65 -23.10 13.75 18.16
N TYR A 66 -23.53 12.54 18.53
CA TYR A 66 -22.70 11.35 18.55
C TYR A 66 -22.19 10.97 17.15
N GLU A 67 -23.07 10.89 16.16
CA GLU A 67 -22.67 10.59 14.77
C GLU A 67 -21.65 11.62 14.27
N GLN A 68 -21.84 12.90 14.58
CA GLN A 68 -20.88 13.95 14.21
C GLN A 68 -19.55 13.85 14.97
N SER A 69 -19.53 13.45 16.25
CA SER A 69 -18.28 13.29 16.98
C SER A 69 -17.46 12.11 16.45
N VAL A 70 -18.10 10.96 16.23
CA VAL A 70 -17.48 9.77 15.64
C VAL A 70 -16.95 10.09 14.25
N PHE A 71 -17.77 10.72 13.41
CA PHE A 71 -17.36 11.05 12.06
C PHE A 71 -16.20 12.06 12.00
N ARG A 72 -16.19 13.07 12.90
CA ARG A 72 -15.04 13.99 13.04
C ARG A 72 -13.75 13.26 13.41
N GLN A 73 -13.82 12.25 14.29
CA GLN A 73 -12.67 11.44 14.66
C GLN A 73 -12.17 10.59 13.48
N VAL A 74 -13.07 9.99 12.71
CA VAL A 74 -12.76 9.25 11.47
C VAL A 74 -12.02 10.16 10.47
N ILE A 75 -12.50 11.39 10.25
CA ILE A 75 -11.81 12.35 9.37
C ILE A 75 -10.42 12.69 9.90
N ARG A 76 -10.30 13.02 11.19
CA ARG A 76 -9.00 13.37 11.79
C ARG A 76 -8.00 12.23 11.64
N PHE A 77 -8.44 11.01 11.91
CA PHE A 77 -7.59 9.83 11.77
C PHE A 77 -7.18 9.58 10.31
N HIS A 78 -8.12 9.73 9.35
CA HIS A 78 -7.79 9.65 7.93
C HIS A 78 -6.80 10.74 7.48
N GLN A 79 -6.95 11.96 7.99
CA GLN A 79 -6.04 13.08 7.72
C GLN A 79 -4.63 12.83 8.29
N GLU A 80 -4.54 12.32 9.52
CA GLU A 80 -3.27 11.92 10.14
C GLU A 80 -2.57 10.84 9.32
N LEU A 81 -3.30 9.83 8.81
CA LEU A 81 -2.73 8.78 7.96
C LEU A 81 -2.21 9.33 6.62
N ILE A 82 -2.96 10.24 5.99
CA ILE A 82 -2.51 10.91 4.76
C ILE A 82 -1.25 11.75 5.02
N GLN A 83 -1.24 12.49 6.14
CA GLN A 83 -0.10 13.34 6.51
C GLN A 83 1.15 12.50 6.76
N PHE A 84 1.02 11.42 7.55
CA PHE A 84 2.12 10.48 7.80
C PHE A 84 2.64 9.86 6.49
N GLN A 85 1.74 9.45 5.59
CA GLN A 85 2.13 8.93 4.30
C GLN A 85 2.86 9.98 3.45
N HIS A 86 2.45 11.25 3.50
CA HIS A 86 3.11 12.34 2.79
C HIS A 86 4.51 12.59 3.34
N GLU A 87 4.68 12.65 4.66
CA GLU A 87 5.98 12.82 5.31
C GLU A 87 6.92 11.65 4.99
N PHE A 88 6.42 10.42 5.09
CA PHE A 88 7.14 9.22 4.70
C PHE A 88 7.56 9.29 3.22
N TYR A 89 6.65 9.71 2.34
CA TYR A 89 6.95 9.87 0.93
C TYR A 89 8.07 10.88 0.68
N GLN A 90 8.00 12.06 1.30
CA GLN A 90 9.00 13.11 1.13
C GLN A 90 10.40 12.65 1.55
N LEU A 91 10.50 11.98 2.71
CA LEU A 91 11.76 11.45 3.23
C LEU A 91 12.38 10.38 2.34
N TYR A 92 11.55 9.50 1.76
CA TYR A 92 12.02 8.35 1.00
C TYR A 92 12.07 8.55 -0.51
N SER A 93 11.43 9.59 -1.06
CA SER A 93 11.27 9.81 -2.51
C SER A 93 12.59 9.80 -3.30
N THR A 94 13.58 10.59 -2.87
CA THR A 94 14.90 10.66 -3.53
C THR A 94 15.64 9.32 -3.48
N ASN A 95 15.61 8.65 -2.33
CA ASN A 95 16.23 7.34 -2.14
C ASN A 95 15.54 6.27 -3.01
N MET A 96 14.20 6.33 -3.11
CA MET A 96 13.41 5.40 -3.89
C MET A 96 13.73 5.52 -5.39
N PHE A 97 13.89 6.74 -5.92
CA PHE A 97 14.26 6.95 -7.32
C PHE A 97 15.63 6.34 -7.65
N ILE A 98 16.66 6.68 -6.88
CA ILE A 98 18.02 6.17 -7.07
C ILE A 98 17.99 4.64 -7.03
N LYS A 99 17.27 4.06 -6.07
CA LYS A 99 17.14 2.61 -5.92
C LYS A 99 16.47 1.95 -7.10
N ILE A 100 15.36 2.48 -7.59
CA ILE A 100 14.67 1.90 -8.76
C ILE A 100 15.58 1.95 -9.98
N PHE A 101 16.26 3.08 -10.20
CA PHE A 101 17.18 3.24 -11.32
C PHE A 101 18.30 2.19 -11.30
N PHE A 102 19.05 2.10 -10.19
CA PHE A 102 20.11 1.10 -10.05
C PHE A 102 19.56 -0.33 -10.06
N SER A 103 18.39 -0.56 -9.47
CA SER A 103 17.74 -1.88 -9.49
C SER A 103 17.47 -2.34 -10.92
N ASN A 104 17.03 -1.49 -11.84
CA ASN A 104 16.79 -1.88 -13.24
C ASN A 104 18.08 -2.28 -13.95
N ILE A 105 19.18 -1.53 -13.72
CA ILE A 105 20.50 -1.83 -14.28
C ILE A 105 21.00 -3.16 -13.74
N ILE A 106 20.98 -3.32 -12.41
CA ILE A 106 21.41 -4.55 -11.73
C ILE A 106 20.59 -5.76 -12.23
N PHE A 107 19.27 -5.60 -12.37
CA PHE A 107 18.39 -6.65 -12.86
C PHE A 107 18.75 -7.09 -14.29
N SER A 108 19.02 -6.13 -15.17
CA SER A 108 19.46 -6.41 -16.54
C SER A 108 20.82 -7.10 -16.59
N LEU A 109 21.77 -6.70 -15.74
CA LEU A 109 23.10 -7.30 -15.66
C LEU A 109 23.05 -8.71 -15.09
N PHE A 110 22.25 -8.98 -14.06
CA PHE A 110 22.05 -10.33 -13.53
C PHE A 110 21.45 -11.25 -14.57
N LEU A 111 20.42 -10.79 -15.30
CA LEU A 111 19.81 -11.58 -16.36
C LEU A 111 20.81 -11.90 -17.48
N TYR A 112 21.66 -10.94 -17.86
CA TYR A 112 22.75 -11.18 -18.81
C TYR A 112 23.78 -12.20 -18.29
N GLN A 113 24.25 -12.06 -17.06
CA GLN A 113 25.21 -12.99 -16.46
C GLN A 113 24.64 -14.41 -16.32
N LEU A 114 23.33 -14.55 -16.03
CA LEU A 114 22.63 -15.83 -16.02
C LEU A 114 22.65 -16.49 -17.40
N THR A 115 22.51 -15.72 -18.47
CA THR A 115 22.55 -16.28 -19.84
C THR A 115 23.95 -16.70 -20.30
N LEU A 116 25.01 -16.09 -19.77
CA LEU A 116 26.41 -16.43 -20.11
C LEU A 116 26.95 -17.61 -19.30
N THR A 117 26.42 -17.83 -18.10
CA THR A 117 26.95 -18.84 -17.18
C THR A 117 26.32 -20.20 -17.47
N SER A 118 27.07 -21.09 -18.13
CA SER A 118 26.69 -22.50 -18.29
C SER A 118 27.21 -23.35 -17.12
N PRO A 119 26.42 -24.25 -16.54
CA PRO A 119 26.86 -25.13 -15.47
C PRO A 119 27.65 -26.32 -16.06
N SER A 120 28.86 -26.08 -16.54
CA SER A 120 29.72 -27.12 -17.14
C SER A 120 30.69 -27.78 -16.16
N SER A 121 30.92 -27.17 -14.99
CA SER A 121 31.82 -27.65 -13.92
C SER A 121 31.24 -27.38 -12.53
N ILE A 122 31.63 -28.15 -11.51
CA ILE A 122 31.15 -28.01 -10.11
C ILE A 122 31.36 -26.59 -9.57
N SER A 123 32.51 -25.97 -9.84
CA SER A 123 32.79 -24.58 -9.43
C SER A 123 31.90 -23.56 -10.15
N SER A 124 31.58 -23.80 -11.43
CA SER A 124 30.65 -22.99 -12.21
C SER A 124 29.18 -23.18 -11.80
N ALA A 125 28.82 -24.38 -11.33
CA ALA A 125 27.48 -24.69 -10.83
C ALA A 125 27.18 -23.97 -9.52
N LEU A 126 28.15 -23.93 -8.58
CA LEU A 126 28.03 -23.14 -7.35
C LEU A 126 27.86 -21.64 -7.64
N ARG A 127 28.63 -21.12 -8.61
CA ARG A 127 28.51 -19.72 -9.05
C ARG A 127 27.15 -19.44 -9.68
N TYR A 128 26.66 -20.35 -10.53
CA TYR A 128 25.33 -20.24 -11.14
C TYR A 128 24.23 -20.22 -10.07
N TYR A 129 24.25 -21.16 -9.12
CA TYR A 129 23.26 -21.22 -8.05
C TYR A 129 23.26 -19.95 -7.19
N LYS A 130 24.46 -19.45 -6.82
CA LYS A 130 24.59 -18.18 -6.10
C LYS A 130 23.98 -17.01 -6.88
N LEU A 131 24.25 -16.93 -8.19
CA LEU A 131 23.70 -15.90 -9.07
C LEU A 131 22.17 -15.95 -9.16
N VAL A 132 21.60 -17.16 -9.28
CA VAL A 132 20.15 -17.37 -9.27
C VAL A 132 19.55 -16.95 -7.93
N ALA A 133 20.16 -17.35 -6.81
CA ALA A 133 19.69 -17.00 -5.48
C ALA A 133 19.69 -15.48 -5.25
N GLU A 134 20.76 -14.79 -5.65
CA GLU A 134 20.85 -13.32 -5.60
C GLU A 134 19.79 -12.66 -6.49
N PHE A 135 19.60 -13.15 -7.72
CA PHE A 135 18.58 -12.63 -8.63
C PHE A 135 17.17 -12.75 -8.05
N VAL A 136 16.84 -13.92 -7.48
CA VAL A 136 15.54 -14.15 -6.82
C VAL A 136 15.38 -13.22 -5.61
N PHE A 137 16.42 -13.06 -4.80
CA PHE A 137 16.39 -12.17 -3.63
C PHE A 137 16.15 -10.71 -4.03
N PHE A 138 16.89 -10.18 -5.00
CA PHE A 138 16.70 -8.80 -5.48
C PHE A 138 15.35 -8.61 -6.17
N GLY A 139 14.92 -9.59 -6.98
CA GLY A 139 13.59 -9.59 -7.61
C GLY A 139 12.47 -9.56 -6.57
N TYR A 140 12.61 -10.34 -5.49
CA TYR A 140 11.67 -10.37 -4.37
C TYR A 140 11.60 -9.01 -3.66
N GLN A 141 12.75 -8.39 -3.35
CA GLN A 141 12.78 -7.06 -2.73
C GLN A 141 12.05 -6.01 -3.59
N HIS A 142 12.29 -6.02 -4.90
CA HIS A 142 11.63 -5.09 -5.83
C HIS A 142 10.13 -5.37 -5.96
N PHE A 143 9.74 -6.64 -5.98
CA PHE A 143 8.34 -7.06 -5.97
C PHE A 143 7.62 -6.56 -4.72
N PHE A 144 8.21 -6.72 -3.53
CA PHE A 144 7.64 -6.24 -2.27
C PHE A 144 7.42 -4.73 -2.29
N LEU A 145 8.39 -3.97 -2.78
CA LEU A 145 8.26 -2.52 -2.93
C LEU A 145 7.08 -2.13 -3.83
N CYS A 146 6.96 -2.76 -5.00
CA CYS A 146 5.85 -2.50 -5.92
C CYS A 146 4.50 -2.95 -5.34
N ASN A 147 4.47 -4.09 -4.65
CA ASN A 147 3.28 -4.60 -3.99
C ASN A 147 2.83 -3.69 -2.85
N SER A 148 3.76 -3.14 -2.07
CA SER A 148 3.47 -2.13 -1.04
C SER A 148 2.81 -0.88 -1.60
N SER A 149 3.25 -0.40 -2.77
CA SER A 149 2.59 0.72 -3.46
C SER A 149 1.15 0.40 -3.86
N ASP A 150 0.90 -0.80 -4.41
CA ASP A 150 -0.44 -1.23 -4.78
C ASP A 150 -1.33 -1.47 -3.55
N LEU A 151 -0.77 -1.93 -2.43
CA LEU A 151 -1.49 -2.09 -1.17
C LEU A 151 -1.98 -0.74 -0.63
N LEU A 152 -1.15 0.31 -0.69
CA LEU A 152 -1.55 1.66 -0.28
C LEU A 152 -2.69 2.23 -1.13
N ASP A 153 -2.73 1.91 -2.42
CA ASP A 153 -3.85 2.27 -3.29
C ASP A 153 -5.12 1.45 -2.99
N ASN A 154 -4.95 0.16 -2.70
CA ASN A 154 -6.05 -0.70 -2.27
C ASN A 154 -6.68 -0.24 -0.93
N CYS A 155 -5.93 0.41 -0.03
CA CYS A 155 -6.48 1.00 1.19
C CYS A 155 -7.61 2.00 0.89
N ASN A 156 -7.46 2.82 -0.15
CA ASN A 156 -8.52 3.73 -0.56
C ASN A 156 -9.75 2.97 -1.08
N GLY A 157 -9.53 1.90 -1.85
CA GLY A 157 -10.59 0.99 -2.26
C GLY A 157 -11.33 0.35 -1.06
N ASN A 158 -10.59 -0.02 -0.01
CA ASN A 158 -11.17 -0.58 1.22
C ASN A 158 -12.00 0.44 1.99
N ILE A 159 -11.56 1.70 2.08
CA ILE A 159 -12.38 2.77 2.67
C ILE A 159 -13.70 2.92 1.89
N LEU A 160 -13.65 2.93 0.56
CA LEU A 160 -14.86 3.03 -0.27
C LEU A 160 -15.82 1.85 -0.03
N ARG A 161 -15.28 0.62 0.09
CA ARG A 161 -16.08 -0.56 0.44
C ARG A 161 -16.68 -0.46 1.84
N ALA A 162 -15.91 0.02 2.82
CA ALA A 162 -16.39 0.21 4.19
C ALA A 162 -17.52 1.25 4.25
N VAL A 163 -17.39 2.37 3.51
CA VAL A 163 -18.47 3.35 3.36
C VAL A 163 -19.72 2.70 2.76
N ARG A 164 -19.56 1.87 1.71
CA ARG A 164 -20.68 1.18 1.06
C ARG A 164 -21.38 0.18 2.01
N ASN A 165 -20.61 -0.50 2.86
CA ASN A 165 -21.14 -1.47 3.83
C ASN A 165 -21.69 -0.82 5.11
N SER A 166 -21.42 0.47 5.32
CA SER A 166 -21.98 1.24 6.43
C SER A 166 -23.46 1.52 6.20
N ALA A 167 -24.22 1.74 7.28
CA ALA A 167 -25.63 2.12 7.18
C ALA A 167 -25.78 3.64 6.90
N TRP A 168 -25.03 4.16 5.91
CA TRP A 168 -24.95 5.60 5.63
C TRP A 168 -26.29 6.26 5.29
N MET A 169 -27.28 5.47 4.86
CA MET A 169 -28.66 5.93 4.60
C MET A 169 -29.42 6.28 5.88
N THR A 170 -29.11 5.63 7.00
CA THR A 170 -29.76 5.89 8.30
C THR A 170 -29.09 7.02 9.07
N CYS A 171 -27.90 7.46 8.63
CA CYS A 171 -27.16 8.57 9.21
C CYS A 171 -27.85 9.92 8.97
N SER A 172 -27.51 10.90 9.79
CA SER A 172 -28.01 12.27 9.63
C SER A 172 -27.63 12.87 8.25
N SER A 173 -28.47 13.76 7.71
CA SER A 173 -28.23 14.42 6.41
C SER A 173 -26.87 15.15 6.34
N ARG A 174 -26.37 15.67 7.47
CA ARG A 174 -25.05 16.31 7.55
C ARG A 174 -23.93 15.27 7.43
N THR A 175 -23.99 14.22 8.24
CA THR A 175 -23.02 13.10 8.18
C THR A 175 -22.95 12.50 6.78
N ARG A 176 -24.10 12.34 6.10
CA ARG A 176 -24.16 11.83 4.72
C ARG A 176 -23.46 12.74 3.71
N LYS A 177 -23.66 14.06 3.81
CA LYS A 177 -22.94 15.03 2.96
C LYS A 177 -21.43 14.94 3.20
N ASP A 178 -21.03 14.87 4.45
CA ASP A 178 -19.62 14.78 4.81
C ASP A 178 -18.99 13.46 4.34
N LEU A 179 -19.74 12.35 4.38
CA LEU A 179 -19.33 11.06 3.84
C LEU A 179 -19.13 11.10 2.31
N CYS A 180 -19.98 11.85 1.58
CA CYS A 180 -19.76 12.09 0.15
C CYS A 180 -18.44 12.82 -0.12
N PHE A 181 -18.08 13.80 0.71
CA PHE A 181 -16.79 14.48 0.58
C PHE A 181 -15.63 13.51 0.85
N LEU A 182 -15.75 12.64 1.85
CA LEU A 182 -14.76 11.59 2.12
C LEU A 182 -14.61 10.65 0.91
N VAL A 183 -15.71 10.13 0.37
CA VAL A 183 -15.70 9.26 -0.83
C VAL A 183 -14.99 9.93 -2.00
N ARG A 184 -15.32 11.20 -2.28
CA ARG A 184 -14.70 11.96 -3.36
C ARG A 184 -13.19 12.18 -3.14
N ARG A 185 -12.75 12.30 -1.89
CA ARG A 185 -11.33 12.40 -1.55
C ARG A 185 -10.60 11.08 -1.75
N VAL A 186 -11.20 9.99 -1.29
CA VAL A 186 -10.65 8.62 -1.33
C VAL A 186 -10.55 8.08 -2.76
N GLN A 187 -11.39 8.54 -3.68
CA GLN A 187 -11.29 8.20 -5.11
C GLN A 187 -9.99 8.67 -5.78
N ARG A 188 -9.20 9.54 -5.14
CA ARG A 188 -7.89 9.92 -5.68
C ARG A 188 -6.88 8.79 -5.43
N PRO A 189 -6.13 8.35 -6.46
CA PRO A 189 -5.20 7.23 -6.33
C PRO A 189 -4.08 7.57 -5.35
N ASN A 190 -3.75 6.60 -4.50
CA ASN A 190 -2.82 6.73 -3.38
C ASN A 190 -1.56 5.87 -3.56
N HIS A 191 -1.12 5.74 -4.81
CA HIS A 191 0.11 5.03 -5.14
C HIS A 191 1.36 5.77 -4.65
N LEU A 192 2.39 4.99 -4.33
CA LEU A 192 3.74 5.51 -4.24
C LEU A 192 4.20 5.90 -5.65
N ARG A 193 4.50 7.17 -5.80
CA ARG A 193 5.04 7.72 -7.04
C ARG A 193 6.57 7.75 -6.95
N PHE A 194 7.25 7.79 -8.07
CA PHE A 194 8.68 8.08 -8.11
C PHE A 194 8.93 8.90 -9.35
N TYR A 195 9.85 9.86 -9.27
CA TYR A 195 10.27 10.73 -10.38
C TYR A 195 9.15 11.28 -11.29
N GLN A 196 8.81 12.55 -11.13
CA GLN A 196 7.84 13.26 -11.98
C GLN A 196 6.46 12.55 -12.16
N GLY A 197 6.10 11.64 -11.26
CA GLY A 197 4.78 11.01 -11.22
C GLY A 197 4.70 9.60 -11.81
N ALA A 198 5.82 8.93 -12.11
CA ALA A 198 5.77 7.50 -12.45
C ALA A 198 5.22 6.69 -11.27
N VAL A 199 4.27 5.80 -11.54
CA VAL A 199 3.61 5.00 -10.50
C VAL A 199 4.38 3.69 -10.33
N LEU A 200 4.84 3.40 -9.10
CA LEU A 200 5.23 2.03 -8.77
C LEU A 200 3.96 1.20 -8.68
N SER A 201 3.84 0.23 -9.57
CA SER A 201 2.80 -0.79 -9.49
C SER A 201 3.37 -2.14 -9.88
N ARG A 202 2.63 -3.21 -9.61
CA ARG A 202 2.99 -4.55 -10.12
C ARG A 202 3.14 -4.58 -11.65
N ASP A 203 2.42 -3.71 -12.36
CA ASP A 203 2.59 -3.57 -13.82
C ASP A 203 3.91 -2.90 -14.19
N TYR A 204 4.42 -1.97 -13.38
CA TYR A 204 5.76 -1.44 -13.57
C TYR A 204 6.82 -2.54 -13.46
N PHE A 205 6.73 -3.40 -12.44
CA PHE A 205 7.63 -4.54 -12.28
C PHE A 205 7.62 -5.48 -13.49
N ARG A 206 6.43 -5.85 -14.00
CA ARG A 206 6.31 -6.68 -15.21
C ARG A 206 6.94 -6.03 -16.43
N ARG A 207 6.78 -4.71 -16.60
CA ARG A 207 7.42 -3.95 -17.68
C ARG A 207 8.94 -3.99 -17.57
N VAL A 208 9.49 -3.83 -16.37
CA VAL A 208 10.93 -3.94 -16.13
C VAL A 208 11.46 -5.29 -16.60
N PHE A 209 10.83 -6.40 -16.19
CA PHE A 209 11.23 -7.74 -16.64
C PHE A 209 11.21 -7.88 -18.16
N ARG A 210 10.15 -7.41 -18.80
CA ARG A 210 10.00 -7.48 -20.26
C ARG A 210 11.10 -6.68 -20.99
N VAL A 211 11.40 -5.48 -20.51
CA VAL A 211 12.45 -4.62 -21.08
C VAL A 211 13.83 -5.23 -20.86
N SER A 212 14.14 -5.71 -19.66
CA SER A 212 15.42 -6.37 -19.37
C SER A 212 15.62 -7.60 -20.24
N TYR A 213 14.59 -8.43 -20.42
CA TYR A 213 14.66 -9.60 -21.29
C TYR A 213 14.89 -9.23 -22.76
N GLY A 214 14.18 -8.20 -23.26
CA GLY A 214 14.41 -7.67 -24.61
C GLY A 214 15.85 -7.16 -24.81
N PHE A 215 16.39 -6.44 -23.83
CA PHE A 215 17.76 -5.94 -23.86
C PHE A 215 18.80 -7.08 -23.87
N VAL A 216 18.63 -8.11 -23.04
CA VAL A 216 19.51 -9.28 -23.02
C VAL A 216 19.48 -10.03 -24.35
N ASN A 217 18.28 -10.24 -24.92
CA ASN A 217 18.16 -10.87 -26.23
C ASN A 217 18.85 -10.08 -27.35
N PHE A 218 18.75 -8.75 -27.32
CA PHE A 218 19.45 -7.88 -28.25
C PHE A 218 20.99 -8.00 -28.11
N LEU A 219 21.50 -7.98 -26.88
CA LEU A 219 22.94 -8.17 -26.62
C LEU A 219 23.43 -9.52 -27.11
N ARG A 220 22.70 -10.60 -26.80
CA ARG A 220 23.03 -11.96 -27.26
C ARG A 220 23.05 -12.05 -28.78
N PHE A 221 22.07 -11.45 -29.44
CA PHE A 221 22.03 -11.44 -30.90
C PHE A 221 23.22 -10.70 -31.51
N LYS A 222 23.66 -9.59 -30.91
CA LYS A 222 24.88 -8.87 -31.33
C LYS A 222 26.14 -9.69 -31.09
N ASP A 223 26.23 -10.40 -29.97
CA ASP A 223 27.38 -11.26 -29.63
C ASP A 223 27.53 -12.43 -30.62
N ASN A 224 26.41 -13.10 -30.95
CA ASN A 224 26.38 -14.15 -31.97
C ASN A 224 26.81 -13.68 -33.37
N ARG A 225 26.63 -12.41 -33.72
CA ARG A 225 27.12 -11.84 -35.00
C ARG A 225 28.61 -11.52 -35.00
N ARG A 226 29.25 -11.34 -33.85
CA ARG A 226 30.70 -11.06 -33.75
C ARG A 226 31.57 -12.32 -33.76
N SER A 227 30.95 -13.48 -33.52
CA SER A 227 31.60 -14.81 -33.52
C SER A 227 31.57 -15.51 -34.90
N LYS A 228 30.95 -14.89 -35.90
CA LYS A 228 30.99 -15.29 -37.32
C LYS A 228 31.87 -14.33 -38.09
#